data_AF-A0A1F2ZZZ0-F1
#
_entry.id   AF-A0A1F2ZZZ0-F1
#
_cell.length_a   1.000
_cell.length_b   1.000
_cell.length_c   1.000
_cell.angle_alpha   90.00
_cell.angle_beta   90.00
_cell.angle_gamma   90.00
#
_symmetry.space_group_name_H-M   'P 1'
#
loop_
_entity.id
_entity.type
_entity.pdbx_description
1 polymer ?
#
loop_
_entity_poly.entity_id
_entity_poly.type
_entity_poly.pdbx_seq_one_letter_code
_entity_poly.pdbx_strand_id
1 'polypeptide(L)'
;MSDARSAYVEDALRRLRTLLRFKDCYVADVRDVLEDLASREIADALGNDTLARKVHGEPSLVQLIETLEGQLETVRAQLGTKSHAETPQDSAPTDRTARAPRDRSECRKGHPLVRENLRVEKNGHRICRTCQREYMREYARKRARQTRSGVSA
;
A
#
# COMPACT_ATOMS: atom_id res chain seq x y z
N MET A 1 -14.05 -22.73 25.11
CA MET A 1 -12.64 -22.49 24.69
C MET A 1 -12.53 -21.91 23.27
N SER A 2 -13.62 -21.80 22.50
CA SER A 2 -13.60 -21.26 21.13
C SER A 2 -13.46 -19.73 21.06
N ASP A 3 -13.92 -19.00 22.07
CA ASP A 3 -13.94 -17.53 22.05
C ASP A 3 -12.56 -16.88 22.20
N ALA A 4 -11.64 -17.53 22.93
CA ALA A 4 -10.27 -17.03 23.10
C ALA A 4 -9.45 -17.10 21.80
N ARG A 5 -9.71 -18.11 20.95
CA ARG A 5 -9.05 -18.25 19.65
C ARG A 5 -9.53 -17.19 18.67
N SER A 6 -10.83 -16.86 18.70
CA SER A 6 -11.40 -15.80 17.85
C SER A 6 -10.79 -14.42 18.16
N ALA A 7 -10.66 -14.07 19.44
CA ALA A 7 -10.08 -12.80 19.87
C ALA A 7 -8.61 -12.65 19.44
N TYR A 8 -7.83 -13.74 19.47
CA TYR A 8 -6.43 -13.73 19.04
C TYR A 8 -6.31 -13.52 17.52
N VAL A 9 -7.13 -14.20 16.72
CA VAL A 9 -7.15 -14.04 15.27
C VAL A 9 -7.57 -12.63 14.87
N GLU A 10 -8.58 -12.05 15.52
CA GLU A 10 -8.99 -10.67 15.25
C GLU A 10 -7.91 -9.64 15.59
N ASP A 11 -7.15 -9.82 16.68
CA ASP A 11 -6.03 -8.95 17.02
C ASP A 11 -4.87 -9.08 16.01
N ALA A 12 -4.54 -10.30 15.60
CA ALA A 12 -3.53 -10.56 14.57
C ALA A 12 -3.90 -9.90 13.24
N LEU A 13 -5.16 -10.05 12.79
CA LEU A 13 -5.67 -9.41 11.58
C LEU A 13 -5.67 -7.87 11.68
N ARG A 14 -5.94 -7.31 12.87
CA ARG A 14 -5.87 -5.86 13.13
C ARG A 14 -4.45 -5.33 12.99
N ARG A 15 -3.45 -6.04 13.51
CA ARG A 15 -2.02 -5.68 13.38
C ARG A 15 -1.57 -5.77 11.92
N LEU A 16 -1.95 -6.83 11.21
CA LEU A 16 -1.65 -7.02 9.79
C LEU A 16 -2.19 -5.89 8.91
N ARG A 17 -3.45 -5.47 9.13
CA ARG A 17 -4.04 -4.32 8.41
C ARG A 17 -3.30 -3.02 8.67
N THR A 18 -2.79 -2.83 9.90
CA THR A 18 -2.02 -1.65 10.27
C THR A 18 -0.68 -1.64 9.52
N LEU A 19 0.02 -2.77 9.48
CA LEU A 19 1.29 -2.91 8.75
C LEU A 19 1.11 -2.75 7.24
N LEU A 20 0.04 -3.32 6.67
CA LEU A 20 -0.30 -3.18 5.24
C LEU A 20 -0.69 -1.75 4.84
N ARG A 21 -0.97 -0.85 5.79
CA ARG A 21 -1.18 0.58 5.50
C ARG A 21 0.13 1.35 5.29
N PHE A 22 1.27 0.79 5.70
CA PHE A 22 2.61 1.38 5.56
C PHE A 22 3.42 0.74 4.40
N LYS A 23 2.73 0.12 3.44
CA LYS A 23 3.25 -0.88 2.49
C LYS A 23 4.38 -0.43 1.55
N ASP A 24 4.71 0.85 1.47
CA ASP A 24 5.73 1.32 0.54
C ASP A 24 7.16 1.23 1.10
N CYS A 25 7.36 0.89 2.38
CA CYS A 25 8.69 0.93 3.01
C CYS A 25 9.21 -0.41 3.57
N TYR A 26 8.40 -1.46 3.70
CA TYR A 26 8.71 -2.60 4.60
C TYR A 26 8.31 -3.99 4.05
N VAL A 27 8.44 -4.21 2.74
CA VAL A 27 7.97 -5.46 2.09
C VAL A 27 8.84 -6.69 2.45
N ALA A 28 10.09 -6.51 2.88
CA ALA A 28 10.98 -7.61 3.27
C ALA A 28 10.63 -8.17 4.66
N ASP A 29 10.57 -7.32 5.69
CA ASP A 29 10.41 -7.78 7.08
C ASP A 29 9.03 -8.40 7.38
N VAL A 30 7.98 -7.99 6.65
CA VAL A 30 6.64 -8.57 6.84
C VAL A 30 6.59 -10.02 6.35
N ARG A 31 7.39 -10.38 5.34
CA ARG A 31 7.44 -11.75 4.83
C ARG A 31 8.04 -12.70 5.86
N ASP A 32 9.16 -12.34 6.47
CA ASP A 32 9.85 -13.20 7.44
C ASP A 32 9.01 -13.41 8.71
N VAL A 33 8.30 -12.37 9.17
CA VAL A 33 7.36 -12.48 10.30
C VAL A 33 6.17 -13.38 9.97
N LEU A 34 5.67 -13.34 8.73
CA LEU A 34 4.59 -14.22 8.28
C LEU A 34 5.06 -15.67 8.13
N GLU A 35 6.28 -15.91 7.64
CA GLU A 35 6.86 -17.25 7.52
C GLU A 35 7.11 -17.88 8.91
N ASP A 36 7.57 -17.11 9.91
CA ASP A 36 7.79 -17.59 11.28
C ASP A 36 6.46 -17.88 12.02
N LEU A 37 5.45 -17.01 11.86
CA LEU A 37 4.11 -17.24 12.42
C LEU A 37 3.42 -18.46 11.80
N ALA A 38 3.48 -18.60 10.47
CA ALA A 38 2.92 -19.76 9.78
C ALA A 38 3.62 -21.05 10.22
N SER A 39 4.95 -21.03 10.39
CA SER A 39 5.71 -22.19 10.85
C SER A 39 5.32 -22.65 12.25
N ARG A 40 5.03 -21.70 13.16
CA ARG A 40 4.59 -22.02 14.53
C ARG A 40 3.16 -22.54 14.58
N GLU A 41 2.24 -21.96 13.82
CA GLU A 41 0.87 -22.48 13.74
C GLU A 41 0.83 -23.88 13.10
N ILE A 42 1.63 -24.14 12.07
CA ILE A 42 1.76 -25.47 11.47
C ILE A 42 2.36 -26.46 12.48
N ALA A 43 3.39 -26.07 13.24
CA ALA A 43 3.98 -26.93 14.27
C ALA A 43 2.98 -27.28 15.39
N ASP A 44 2.19 -26.30 15.86
CA ASP A 44 1.17 -26.51 16.89
C ASP A 44 -0.02 -27.35 16.37
N ALA A 45 -0.39 -27.19 15.10
CA ALA A 45 -1.44 -27.98 14.45
C ALA A 45 -1.03 -29.44 14.21
N LEU A 46 0.23 -29.67 13.82
CA LEU A 46 0.76 -31.02 13.59
C LEU A 46 1.08 -31.75 14.90
N GLY A 47 1.36 -31.02 15.99
CA GLY A 47 1.76 -31.57 17.28
C GLY A 47 0.63 -32.19 18.12
N ASN A 48 -0.64 -31.93 17.83
CA ASN A 48 -1.73 -32.35 18.74
C ASN A 48 -2.93 -33.08 18.12
N ASP A 49 -3.11 -33.12 16.79
CA ASP A 49 -4.38 -33.62 16.21
C ASP A 49 -4.22 -34.76 15.17
N THR A 50 -3.00 -35.21 14.88
CA THR A 50 -2.75 -36.25 13.85
C THR A 50 -3.03 -37.68 14.32
N LEU A 51 -3.30 -37.91 15.61
CA LEU A 51 -3.63 -39.25 16.14
C LEU A 51 -5.12 -39.48 16.44
N ALA A 52 -5.98 -38.45 16.41
CA ALA A 52 -7.36 -38.56 16.89
C ALA A 52 -8.47 -38.48 15.80
N ARG A 53 -8.14 -38.19 14.54
CA ARG A 53 -9.13 -38.18 13.43
C ARG A 53 -8.88 -39.25 12.39
N LYS A 54 -8.85 -40.50 12.82
CA LYS A 54 -9.37 -41.59 12.00
C LYS A 54 -10.80 -41.80 12.45
N VAL A 55 -11.77 -41.39 11.63
CA VAL A 55 -13.16 -41.86 11.50
C VAL A 55 -13.97 -40.66 11.01
N HIS A 56 -14.69 -40.87 9.90
CA HIS A 56 -15.49 -39.90 9.12
C HIS A 56 -14.78 -39.23 7.95
N GLY A 57 -14.45 -40.02 6.93
CA GLY A 57 -14.61 -39.63 5.53
C GLY A 57 -14.04 -38.27 5.11
N GLU A 58 -12.93 -37.85 5.70
CA GLU A 58 -12.26 -36.65 5.24
C GLU A 58 -11.75 -36.91 3.82
N PRO A 59 -12.00 -35.98 2.88
CA PRO A 59 -11.48 -36.09 1.54
C PRO A 59 -9.97 -36.26 1.62
N SER A 60 -9.43 -37.15 0.80
CA SER A 60 -7.98 -37.31 0.75
C SER A 60 -7.34 -35.95 0.45
N LEU A 61 -6.12 -35.74 0.92
CA LEU A 61 -5.38 -34.51 0.64
C LEU A 61 -5.35 -34.19 -0.88
N VAL A 62 -5.37 -35.23 -1.72
CA VAL A 62 -5.49 -35.13 -3.18
C VAL A 62 -6.83 -34.53 -3.61
N GLN A 63 -7.96 -34.99 -3.05
CA GLN A 63 -9.30 -34.45 -3.35
C GLN A 63 -9.44 -32.98 -2.92
N LEU A 64 -8.82 -32.60 -1.81
CA LEU A 64 -8.75 -31.21 -1.35
C LEU A 64 -7.97 -30.33 -2.32
N ILE A 65 -6.82 -30.80 -2.83
CA ILE A 65 -6.01 -30.08 -3.82
C ILE A 65 -6.80 -29.89 -5.12
N GLU A 66 -7.41 -30.95 -5.66
CA GLU A 66 -8.22 -30.88 -6.89
C GLU A 66 -9.39 -29.90 -6.76
N THR A 67 -10.04 -29.88 -5.59
CA THR A 67 -11.14 -28.94 -5.31
C THR A 67 -10.65 -27.49 -5.28
N LEU A 68 -9.49 -27.23 -4.67
CA LEU A 68 -8.88 -25.90 -4.61
C LEU A 68 -8.42 -25.41 -5.99
N GLU A 69 -7.85 -26.29 -6.82
CA GLU A 69 -7.46 -25.95 -8.19
C GLU A 69 -8.68 -25.56 -9.04
N GLY A 70 -9.79 -26.30 -8.92
CA GLY A 70 -11.06 -25.94 -9.58
C GLY A 70 -11.63 -24.59 -9.12
N GLN A 71 -11.52 -24.28 -7.82
CA GLN A 71 -11.91 -22.98 -7.28
C GLN A 71 -11.03 -21.84 -7.80
N LEU A 72 -9.71 -22.05 -7.88
CA LEU A 72 -8.77 -21.05 -8.41
C LEU A 72 -9.03 -20.75 -9.89
N GLU A 73 -9.34 -21.76 -10.70
CA GLU A 73 -9.65 -21.57 -12.12
C GLU A 73 -10.95 -20.76 -12.30
N THR A 74 -11.94 -21.00 -11.44
CA THR A 74 -13.19 -20.23 -11.42
C THR A 74 -12.93 -18.75 -11.09
N VAL A 75 -12.07 -18.46 -10.10
CA VAL A 75 -11.70 -17.09 -9.74
C VAL A 75 -10.90 -16.42 -10.86
N ARG A 76 -9.97 -17.15 -11.50
CA ARG A 76 -9.23 -16.63 -12.67
C ARG A 76 -10.16 -16.28 -13.82
N ALA A 77 -11.16 -17.10 -14.12
CA ALA A 77 -12.16 -16.81 -15.14
C ALA A 77 -13.01 -15.57 -14.79
N GLN A 78 -13.38 -15.40 -13.51
CA GLN A 78 -14.10 -14.22 -13.03
C GLN A 78 -13.26 -12.93 -13.07
N LEU A 79 -11.94 -13.03 -12.89
CA LEU A 79 -11.04 -11.90 -12.95
C LEU A 79 -10.59 -11.58 -14.39
N GLY A 80 -10.44 -12.60 -15.25
CA GLY A 80 -10.09 -12.45 -16.66
C GLY A 80 -11.15 -11.76 -17.52
N THR A 81 -12.40 -11.72 -17.05
CA THR A 81 -13.51 -11.00 -17.70
C THR A 81 -13.67 -9.56 -17.23
N LYS A 82 -12.87 -9.11 -16.25
CA LYS A 82 -12.68 -7.67 -15.94
C LYS A 82 -11.39 -7.15 -16.57
N SER A 83 -11.03 -7.64 -17.76
CA SER A 83 -10.24 -6.80 -18.65
C SER A 83 -11.05 -5.53 -18.85
N HIS A 84 -10.49 -4.43 -18.40
CA HIS A 84 -10.94 -3.10 -18.76
C HIS A 84 -11.23 -3.09 -20.24
N ALA A 85 -12.51 -3.09 -20.61
CA ALA A 85 -12.94 -2.69 -21.93
C ALA A 85 -12.30 -1.31 -22.14
N GLU A 86 -11.23 -1.32 -22.92
CA GLU A 86 -10.83 -0.29 -23.85
C GLU A 86 -11.06 1.12 -23.30
N THR A 87 -10.12 1.59 -22.49
CA THR A 87 -9.90 3.04 -22.45
C THR A 87 -9.53 3.44 -23.88
N PRO A 88 -10.29 4.30 -24.57
CA PRO A 88 -10.03 4.65 -25.96
C PRO A 88 -8.58 5.09 -26.11
N GLN A 89 -7.82 4.44 -27.00
CA GLN A 89 -6.46 4.82 -27.37
C GLN A 89 -6.40 6.16 -28.15
N ASP A 90 -7.50 6.90 -28.22
CA ASP A 90 -7.61 8.28 -28.71
C ASP A 90 -7.34 9.35 -27.63
N SER A 91 -6.54 9.02 -26.62
CA SER A 91 -5.82 10.08 -25.92
C SER A 91 -4.65 10.51 -26.81
N ALA A 92 -4.96 11.29 -27.85
CA ALA A 92 -3.96 12.04 -28.60
C ALA A 92 -2.92 12.56 -27.59
N PRO A 93 -1.61 12.42 -27.86
CA PRO A 93 -0.59 12.88 -26.93
C PRO A 93 -0.85 14.37 -26.71
N THR A 94 -1.51 14.70 -25.60
CA THR A 94 -1.72 16.10 -25.26
C THR A 94 -0.32 16.56 -24.97
N ASP A 95 0.24 17.26 -25.95
CA ASP A 95 1.56 17.84 -25.98
C ASP A 95 1.66 18.91 -24.88
N ARG A 96 1.61 18.44 -23.64
CA ARG A 96 1.91 19.19 -22.42
C ARG A 96 3.41 19.17 -22.17
N THR A 97 4.16 18.37 -22.91
CA THR A 97 5.61 18.21 -22.82
C THR A 97 6.38 19.22 -23.67
N ALA A 98 5.81 19.80 -24.73
CA ALA A 98 6.48 20.84 -25.53
C ALA A 98 6.10 22.28 -25.15
N ARG A 99 5.50 22.53 -23.98
CA ARG A 99 5.46 23.91 -23.46
C ARG A 99 6.85 24.26 -22.95
N ALA A 100 7.72 24.65 -23.88
CA ALA A 100 9.01 25.26 -23.60
C ALA A 100 8.83 26.19 -22.39
N PRO A 101 9.65 26.05 -21.34
CA PRO A 101 9.51 26.84 -20.13
C PRO A 101 9.60 28.30 -20.53
N ARG A 102 8.45 28.98 -20.62
CA ARG A 102 8.41 30.41 -20.92
C ARG A 102 9.35 31.07 -19.92
N ASP A 103 10.29 31.88 -20.41
CA ASP A 103 11.16 32.70 -19.59
C ASP A 103 10.32 33.72 -18.84
N ARG A 104 9.74 33.28 -17.73
CA ARG A 104 8.94 34.12 -16.85
C ARG A 104 9.90 34.81 -15.90
N SER A 105 9.79 36.13 -15.82
CA SER A 105 10.41 36.95 -14.79
C SER A 105 9.80 36.69 -13.40
N GLU A 106 8.58 36.15 -13.34
CA GLU A 106 7.80 36.00 -12.11
C GLU A 106 7.20 34.61 -11.94
N CYS A 107 7.04 34.18 -10.69
CA CYS A 107 6.38 32.93 -10.35
C CYS A 107 4.84 33.09 -10.46
N ARG A 108 4.09 31.98 -10.33
CA ARG A 108 2.62 32.02 -10.41
C ARG A 108 1.93 32.92 -9.36
N LYS A 109 2.62 33.26 -8.28
CA LYS A 109 2.15 34.18 -7.22
C LYS A 109 2.67 35.63 -7.38
N GLY A 110 3.38 35.94 -8.47
CA GLY A 110 3.95 37.27 -8.69
C GLY A 110 5.29 37.53 -7.99
N HIS A 111 5.97 36.51 -7.43
CA HIS A 111 7.30 36.71 -6.86
C HIS A 111 8.37 36.78 -7.98
N PRO A 112 9.34 37.71 -7.90
CA PRO A 112 10.41 37.80 -8.88
C PRO A 112 11.29 36.54 -8.84
N LEU A 113 11.56 35.96 -10.00
CA LEU A 113 12.41 34.78 -10.22
C LEU A 113 13.88 35.18 -10.46
N VAL A 114 14.42 36.03 -9.59
CA VAL A 114 15.86 36.35 -9.54
C VAL A 114 16.67 35.18 -8.98
N ARG A 115 17.98 35.13 -9.24
CA ARG A 115 18.88 34.04 -8.81
C ARG A 115 18.81 33.79 -7.31
N GLU A 116 18.61 34.83 -6.50
CA GLU A 116 18.49 34.71 -5.03
C GLU A 116 17.19 34.03 -4.59
N ASN A 117 16.12 34.16 -5.38
CA ASN A 117 14.78 33.66 -5.08
C ASN A 117 14.39 32.41 -5.91
N LEU A 118 15.27 31.96 -6.80
CA LEU A 118 15.09 30.79 -7.62
C LEU A 118 15.97 29.63 -7.10
N ARG A 119 15.35 28.47 -6.86
CA ARG A 119 16.03 27.21 -6.59
C ARG A 119 15.78 26.27 -7.76
N VAL A 120 16.82 25.68 -8.31
CA VAL A 120 16.71 24.63 -9.34
C VAL A 120 16.99 23.29 -8.69
N GLU A 121 16.07 22.35 -8.85
CA GLU A 121 16.21 20.98 -8.37
C GLU A 121 17.02 20.11 -9.35
N LYS A 122 17.43 18.91 -8.92
CA LYS A 122 18.22 17.98 -9.74
C LYS A 122 17.49 17.54 -11.02
N ASN A 123 16.16 17.55 -11.00
CA ASN A 123 15.27 17.25 -12.13
C ASN A 123 15.08 18.46 -13.08
N GLY A 124 15.73 19.60 -12.82
CA GLY A 124 15.59 20.83 -13.61
C GLY A 124 14.38 21.69 -13.24
N HIS A 125 13.57 21.29 -12.25
CA HIS A 125 12.42 22.08 -11.83
C HIS A 125 12.84 23.36 -11.10
N ARG A 126 12.17 24.46 -11.46
CA ARG A 126 12.37 25.81 -10.89
C ARG A 126 11.37 26.05 -9.76
N ILE A 127 11.88 26.26 -8.55
CA ILE A 127 11.09 26.54 -7.35
C ILE A 127 11.38 27.95 -6.84
N CYS A 128 10.32 28.73 -6.61
CA CYS A 128 10.43 30.02 -5.93
C CYS A 128 10.67 29.80 -4.42
N ARG A 129 11.78 30.31 -3.90
CA ARG A 129 12.17 30.19 -2.49
C ARG A 129 11.19 30.89 -1.56
N THR A 130 10.61 32.03 -1.95
CA THR A 130 9.54 32.68 -1.18
C THR A 130 8.32 31.77 -1.04
N CYS A 131 7.83 31.20 -2.15
CA CYS A 131 6.72 30.24 -2.11
C CYS A 131 7.05 29.02 -1.23
N GLN A 132 8.29 28.52 -1.30
CA GLN A 132 8.73 27.41 -0.47
C GLN A 132 8.71 27.78 1.02
N ARG A 133 9.19 28.98 1.41
CA ARG A 133 9.16 29.45 2.81
C ARG A 133 7.73 29.59 3.32
N GLU A 134 6.83 30.16 2.52
CA GLU A 134 5.41 30.26 2.87
C GLU A 134 4.78 28.89 3.10
N TYR A 135 5.02 27.96 2.17
CA TYR A 135 4.54 26.58 2.28
C TYR A 135 5.06 25.92 3.56
N MET A 136 6.36 26.04 3.86
CA MET A 136 6.95 25.46 5.07
C MET A 136 6.38 26.09 6.35
N ARG A 137 6.08 27.40 6.35
CA ARG A 137 5.40 28.05 7.48
C ARG A 137 4.00 27.49 7.70
N GLU A 138 3.23 27.30 6.62
CA GLU A 138 1.88 26.72 6.72
C GLU A 138 1.94 25.26 7.18
N TYR A 139 2.87 24.47 6.65
CA TYR A 139 3.11 23.09 7.06
C TYR A 139 3.45 23.00 8.55
N ALA A 140 4.37 23.84 9.03
CA ALA A 140 4.72 23.90 10.45
C ALA A 140 3.51 24.27 11.33
N ARG A 141 2.66 25.21 10.88
CA ARG A 141 1.41 25.56 11.59
C ARG A 141 0.44 24.38 11.65
N LYS A 142 0.28 23.62 10.55
CA LYS A 142 -0.58 22.41 10.52
C LYS A 142 -0.06 21.34 11.48
N ARG A 143 1.25 21.06 11.44
CA ARG A 143 1.87 20.07 12.34
C ARG A 143 1.75 20.48 13.81
N ALA A 144 1.95 21.75 14.14
CA ALA A 144 1.78 22.26 15.50
C ALA A 144 0.34 22.13 16.02
N ARG A 145 -0.67 22.20 15.12
CA ARG A 145 -2.06 21.94 15.49
C ARG A 145 -2.30 20.46 15.78
N GLN A 146 -1.77 19.57 14.95
CA GLN A 146 -1.88 18.11 15.14
C GLN A 146 -1.24 17.64 16.45
N THR A 147 -0.04 18.14 16.77
CA THR A 147 0.63 17.80 18.04
C THR A 147 -0.12 18.34 19.26
N ARG A 148 -0.77 19.51 19.15
CA ARG A 148 -1.61 20.06 20.24
C ARG A 148 -2.93 19.31 20.42
N SER A 149 -3.51 18.74 19.36
CA SER A 149 -4.77 18.01 19.45
C SER A 149 -4.61 16.57 19.96
N GLY A 150 -3.40 16.11 20.28
CA GLY A 150 -3.16 14.73 20.70
C GLY A 150 -3.42 13.68 19.62
N VAL A 151 -3.63 14.12 18.37
CA VAL A 151 -3.82 13.25 17.21
C VAL A 151 -2.42 12.93 16.68
N SER A 152 -1.72 12.06 17.40
CA SER A 152 -0.54 11.40 16.86
C SER A 152 -1.03 10.45 15.77
N ALA A 153 -0.61 10.71 14.53
CA ALA A 153 -0.91 9.88 13.36
C ALA A 153 -0.26 8.50 13.45
#